data_AF-A0A919J8K5-F1
#
_entry.id   AF-A0A919J8K5-F1
#
_cell.length_a   1.000
_cell.length_b   1.000
_cell.length_c   1.000
_cell.angle_alpha   90.00
_cell.angle_beta   90.00
_cell.angle_gamma   90.00
#
_symmetry.space_group_name_H-M   'P 1'
#
loop_
_entity.id
_entity.type
_entity.pdbx_description
1 polymer ?
#
loop_
_entity_poly.entity_id
_entity_poly.type
_entity_poly.pdbx_seq_one_letter_code
_entity_poly.pdbx_strand_id
1 'polypeptide(L)'
;MSAVTALLGLGATAAHADDNYVKYYTVTSSHNGSKENLAEIADRFLGDSARSSEVFNLNSGRPQPDGGVLVDPGRLNAGWMVILPWDAVGGGVQYGVLPDKSPNTAVTPGGAPKATPSPTKGGSPAGNAGNPPAKPAAGGSKGAKPKPGKAGQCATAAASSGTSNWAELRLAADQAWPQSRGDGQLVAIVDSGVEGSLAQLTGHVAVGSDIVSGSGRGDTDCLGTGTAMAGLIVAKGGSGGGPAGIAPDATVMPVRIAETSTKTQATDAAAGITAAVGAGATIIALGSYVDINDKGVADAIAAANKKDVVVVVGAASGTAAANPDATLGKGVVRVGGIGVDGQAADDYRKGGVDVVAPGINVTSLGITGTGSLTGSGTHYAVAFVAGAAALVRSAYPELTAQQVVHRLEATAGKMGNGAVPDGSFGWGLINPAQSVTKVLPEEAVPAESDSQALNRITSDPGAGRSTLLIVVTLVALAAAVLLVFRIRKLLRGEAPAEPATTEPPAGDDTPPPATRPPAVKPAANPPVTRDTTPLTPGVKPGPKVTVPAAPAAAETPASTPEAPPNPKASVGAKSAQPSE
;
A
#
# COMPACT_ATOMS: atom_id res chain seq x y z
N MET A 1 -3.88 -35.10 58.07
CA MET A 1 -2.53 -34.52 58.19
C MET A 1 -1.88 -34.76 56.82
N SER A 2 -1.76 -33.78 55.92
CA SER A 2 -1.14 -32.43 56.05
C SER A 2 0.39 -32.49 56.02
N ALA A 3 1.14 -31.63 55.32
CA ALA A 3 0.81 -30.64 54.28
C ALA A 3 2.14 -30.05 53.73
N VAL A 4 2.06 -28.98 52.92
CA VAL A 4 3.14 -28.00 52.62
C VAL A 4 4.18 -28.42 51.56
N THR A 5 4.71 -27.55 50.68
CA THR A 5 4.08 -26.64 49.68
C THR A 5 5.18 -25.83 48.95
N ALA A 6 5.26 -25.99 47.61
CA ALA A 6 5.78 -24.99 46.64
C ALA A 6 7.26 -24.51 46.82
N LEU A 7 7.84 -23.54 46.07
CA LEU A 7 7.29 -22.56 45.11
C LEU A 7 8.34 -22.01 44.10
N LEU A 8 7.93 -21.81 42.83
CA LEU A 8 8.54 -20.96 41.76
C LEU A 8 10.01 -21.23 41.31
N GLY A 9 10.43 -20.84 40.10
CA GLY A 9 9.65 -20.35 38.96
C GLY A 9 10.45 -19.48 37.97
N LEU A 10 10.49 -19.86 36.70
CA LEU A 10 10.98 -19.14 35.51
C LEU A 10 10.57 -19.97 34.28
N GLY A 11 9.92 -19.45 33.24
CA GLY A 11 9.35 -18.11 33.06
C GLY A 11 8.64 -18.05 31.70
N ALA A 12 7.46 -18.66 31.58
CA ALA A 12 6.68 -18.57 30.35
C ALA A 12 6.28 -17.11 30.11
N THR A 13 6.67 -16.55 28.96
CA THR A 13 6.20 -15.24 28.53
C THR A 13 4.69 -15.29 28.36
N ALA A 14 3.96 -14.60 29.24
CA ALA A 14 2.54 -14.37 29.04
C ALA A 14 2.34 -13.74 27.66
N ALA A 15 1.34 -14.21 26.91
CA ALA A 15 0.91 -13.52 25.71
C ALA A 15 0.53 -12.09 26.12
N HIS A 16 1.21 -11.09 25.55
CA HIS A 16 0.88 -9.70 25.82
C HIS A 16 -0.55 -9.44 25.32
N ALA A 17 -1.35 -8.81 26.18
CA ALA A 17 -2.71 -8.40 25.85
C ALA A 17 -2.68 -7.09 25.06
N ASP A 18 -2.13 -7.16 23.85
CA ASP A 18 -2.14 -6.09 22.87
C ASP A 18 -3.41 -6.23 21.98
N ASP A 19 -4.09 -5.12 21.70
CA ASP A 19 -5.49 -5.06 21.21
C ASP A 19 -5.71 -5.70 19.83
N ASN A 20 -5.86 -7.03 19.81
CA ASN A 20 -6.26 -7.77 18.62
C ASN A 20 -7.77 -7.64 18.38
N TYR A 21 -8.14 -6.65 17.57
CA TYR A 21 -9.49 -6.53 17.00
C TYR A 21 -9.82 -7.77 16.16
N VAL A 22 -11.04 -8.29 16.30
CA VAL A 22 -11.54 -9.44 15.52
C VAL A 22 -12.96 -9.20 15.02
N LYS A 23 -13.37 -9.93 13.97
CA LYS A 23 -14.80 -10.21 13.76
C LYS A 23 -15.24 -11.31 14.72
N TYR A 24 -16.39 -11.14 15.36
CA TYR A 24 -16.99 -12.17 16.20
C TYR A 24 -18.51 -12.13 16.15
N TYR A 25 -19.15 -13.23 16.54
CA TYR A 25 -20.60 -13.36 16.64
C TYR A 25 -20.98 -13.83 18.04
N THR A 26 -22.02 -13.24 18.63
CA THR A 26 -22.57 -13.69 19.92
C THR A 26 -23.66 -14.73 19.67
N VAL A 27 -23.37 -15.99 20.03
CA VAL A 27 -24.26 -17.14 19.86
C VAL A 27 -25.59 -16.93 20.60
N THR A 28 -26.72 -17.19 19.94
CA THR A 28 -28.04 -17.04 20.54
C THR A 28 -28.49 -18.29 21.30
N SER A 29 -29.63 -18.19 21.99
CA SER A 29 -30.28 -19.35 22.64
C SER A 29 -30.85 -20.36 21.64
N SER A 30 -31.27 -19.91 20.46
CA SER A 30 -31.65 -20.74 19.32
C SER A 30 -31.68 -19.94 18.01
N HIS A 31 -31.54 -20.65 16.90
CA HIS A 31 -31.80 -20.14 15.56
C HIS A 31 -32.66 -21.15 14.80
N ASN A 32 -33.68 -20.68 14.07
CA ASN A 32 -34.65 -21.52 13.35
C ASN A 32 -35.27 -22.66 14.19
N GLY A 33 -35.41 -22.46 15.51
CA GLY A 33 -35.93 -23.45 16.47
C GLY A 33 -34.92 -24.50 16.96
N SER A 34 -33.70 -24.50 16.42
CA SER A 34 -32.61 -25.42 16.81
C SER A 34 -31.52 -24.71 17.62
N LYS A 35 -30.62 -25.48 18.26
CA LYS A 35 -29.45 -24.92 18.94
C LYS A 35 -28.34 -24.66 17.93
N GLU A 36 -27.84 -23.42 17.89
CA GLU A 36 -26.80 -23.03 16.92
C GLU A 36 -25.53 -23.88 17.04
N ASN A 37 -24.94 -24.20 15.89
CA ASN A 37 -23.68 -24.91 15.75
C ASN A 37 -22.76 -24.21 14.73
N LEU A 38 -21.50 -24.65 14.64
CA LEU A 38 -20.50 -23.98 13.79
C LEU A 38 -20.78 -24.13 12.28
N ALA A 39 -21.48 -25.18 11.84
CA ALA A 39 -21.84 -25.36 10.43
C ALA A 39 -22.89 -24.32 10.00
N GLU A 40 -23.92 -24.09 10.80
CA GLU A 40 -24.92 -23.04 10.58
C GLU A 40 -24.32 -21.62 10.62
N ILE A 41 -23.39 -21.38 11.56
CA ILE A 41 -22.70 -20.09 11.68
C ILE A 41 -21.77 -19.82 10.48
N ALA A 42 -21.06 -20.85 10.00
CA ALA A 42 -20.23 -20.76 8.80
C ALA A 42 -21.08 -20.57 7.53
N ASP A 43 -22.14 -21.35 7.36
CA ASP A 43 -23.07 -21.21 6.22
C ASP A 43 -23.68 -19.80 6.15
N ARG A 44 -24.21 -19.31 7.27
CA ARG A 44 -24.91 -18.02 7.37
C ARG A 44 -24.01 -16.79 7.18
N PHE A 45 -22.73 -16.87 7.54
CA PHE A 45 -21.83 -15.70 7.52
C PHE A 45 -20.64 -15.80 6.55
N LEU A 46 -20.28 -17.00 6.11
CA LEU A 46 -19.19 -17.27 5.15
C LEU A 46 -19.70 -17.83 3.82
N GLY A 47 -20.99 -18.20 3.73
CA GLY A 47 -21.59 -18.82 2.54
C GLY A 47 -21.22 -20.29 2.31
N ASP A 48 -20.56 -20.93 3.27
CA ASP A 48 -20.14 -22.34 3.19
C ASP A 48 -20.03 -22.99 4.59
N SER A 49 -20.92 -23.95 4.86
CA SER A 49 -20.89 -24.78 6.08
C SER A 49 -19.58 -25.55 6.32
N ALA A 50 -18.80 -25.88 5.29
CA ALA A 50 -17.53 -26.63 5.44
C ALA A 50 -16.44 -25.80 6.14
N ARG A 51 -16.52 -24.47 6.07
CA ARG A 51 -15.65 -23.53 6.78
C ARG A 51 -15.90 -23.48 8.29
N SER A 52 -16.83 -24.26 8.83
CA SER A 52 -16.97 -24.51 10.27
C SER A 52 -15.69 -25.01 10.93
N SER A 53 -14.83 -25.70 10.19
CA SER A 53 -13.48 -26.11 10.62
C SER A 53 -12.54 -24.92 10.86
N GLU A 54 -12.59 -23.89 10.00
CA GLU A 54 -11.86 -22.63 10.14
C GLU A 54 -12.33 -21.85 11.37
N VAL A 55 -13.66 -21.74 11.55
CA VAL A 55 -14.28 -21.11 12.73
C VAL A 55 -13.93 -21.86 14.02
N PHE A 56 -13.89 -23.21 13.99
CA PHE A 56 -13.46 -24.02 15.12
C PHE A 56 -12.00 -23.75 15.50
N ASN A 57 -11.09 -23.72 14.52
CA ASN A 57 -9.68 -23.45 14.74
C ASN A 57 -9.43 -22.05 15.33
N LEU A 58 -10.17 -21.02 14.87
CA LEU A 58 -10.10 -19.64 15.39
C LEU A 58 -10.57 -19.50 16.86
N ASN A 59 -11.28 -20.50 17.42
CA ASN A 59 -11.86 -20.45 18.76
C ASN A 59 -11.39 -21.58 19.69
N SER A 60 -10.63 -22.55 19.18
CA SER A 60 -10.20 -23.74 19.92
C SER A 60 -9.35 -23.37 21.14
N GLY A 61 -9.75 -23.87 22.31
CA GLY A 61 -9.05 -23.59 23.58
C GLY A 61 -9.17 -22.15 24.09
N ARG A 62 -9.85 -21.22 23.38
CA ARG A 62 -10.09 -19.87 23.89
C ARG A 62 -11.20 -19.88 24.96
N PRO A 63 -10.99 -19.26 26.14
CA PRO A 63 -12.02 -19.14 27.16
C PRO A 63 -13.16 -18.21 26.71
N GLN A 64 -14.38 -18.59 27.07
CA GLN A 64 -15.63 -17.91 26.76
C GLN A 64 -16.20 -17.19 28.00
N PRO A 65 -17.22 -16.31 27.88
CA PRO A 65 -17.72 -15.51 29.00
C PRO A 65 -18.32 -16.30 30.19
N ASP A 66 -18.67 -17.58 30.01
CA ASP A 66 -19.11 -18.51 31.07
C ASP A 66 -17.94 -19.32 31.70
N GLY A 67 -16.69 -19.07 31.27
CA GLY A 67 -15.51 -19.85 31.64
C GLY A 67 -15.35 -21.16 30.86
N GLY A 68 -16.27 -21.47 29.93
CA GLY A 68 -16.16 -22.61 29.03
C GLY A 68 -15.09 -22.43 27.96
N VAL A 69 -14.76 -23.51 27.27
CA VAL A 69 -13.83 -23.53 26.12
C VAL A 69 -14.44 -24.34 24.99
N LEU A 70 -14.25 -23.89 23.75
CA LEU A 70 -14.67 -24.65 22.58
C LEU A 70 -13.74 -25.85 22.38
N VAL A 71 -14.28 -27.04 22.63
CA VAL A 71 -13.61 -28.35 22.46
C VAL A 71 -14.41 -29.33 21.59
N ASP A 72 -15.64 -28.96 21.21
CA ASP A 72 -16.56 -29.77 20.43
C ASP A 72 -17.33 -28.85 19.45
N PRO A 73 -17.16 -29.00 18.13
CA PRO A 73 -17.79 -28.12 17.14
C PRO A 73 -19.33 -28.24 17.10
N GLY A 74 -19.90 -29.32 17.65
CA GLY A 74 -21.34 -29.54 17.75
C GLY A 74 -21.99 -28.94 19.01
N ARG A 75 -21.22 -28.31 19.92
CA ARG A 75 -21.75 -27.78 21.20
C ARG A 75 -21.24 -26.37 21.51
N LEU A 76 -22.01 -25.38 21.05
CA LEU A 76 -21.91 -23.97 21.47
C LEU A 76 -22.87 -23.69 22.64
N ASN A 77 -22.59 -22.68 23.46
CA ASN A 77 -23.53 -22.15 24.45
C ASN A 77 -24.00 -20.73 24.06
N ALA A 78 -25.21 -20.37 24.46
CA ALA A 78 -25.74 -19.02 24.27
C ALA A 78 -24.88 -17.99 25.03
N GLY A 79 -24.59 -16.86 24.39
CA GLY A 79 -23.70 -15.83 24.94
C GLY A 79 -22.20 -16.11 24.73
N TRP A 80 -21.80 -17.23 24.12
CA TRP A 80 -20.44 -17.40 23.62
C TRP A 80 -20.14 -16.42 22.49
N MET A 81 -18.92 -15.91 22.46
CA MET A 81 -18.42 -15.00 21.44
C MET A 81 -17.53 -15.83 20.51
N VAL A 82 -18.04 -16.19 19.34
CA VAL A 82 -17.34 -17.00 18.34
C VAL A 82 -16.63 -16.07 17.37
N ILE A 83 -15.30 -16.07 17.37
CA ILE A 83 -14.45 -15.37 16.40
C ILE A 83 -14.76 -15.93 15.01
N LEU A 84 -14.90 -15.05 14.01
CA LEU A 84 -15.18 -15.43 12.63
C LEU A 84 -14.03 -14.98 11.70
N PRO A 85 -13.83 -15.67 10.56
CA PRO A 85 -12.95 -15.20 9.49
C PRO A 85 -13.23 -13.77 9.02
N TRP A 86 -12.22 -13.13 8.45
CA TRP A 86 -12.28 -11.70 8.10
C TRP A 86 -13.25 -11.35 6.97
N ASP A 87 -13.62 -12.32 6.15
CA ASP A 87 -14.63 -12.19 5.11
C ASP A 87 -16.07 -12.42 5.62
N ALA A 88 -16.26 -12.80 6.89
CA ALA A 88 -17.59 -13.01 7.48
C ALA A 88 -18.47 -11.75 7.40
N VAL A 89 -19.69 -11.90 6.88
CA VAL A 89 -20.67 -10.82 6.69
C VAL A 89 -22.07 -11.28 7.09
N GLY A 90 -22.85 -10.38 7.69
CA GLY A 90 -24.26 -10.65 8.01
C GLY A 90 -24.75 -9.96 9.28
N GLY A 91 -26.06 -9.99 9.49
CA GLY A 91 -26.69 -9.41 10.69
C GLY A 91 -26.25 -10.12 11.96
N GLY A 92 -25.68 -9.36 12.91
CA GLY A 92 -25.19 -9.87 14.19
C GLY A 92 -23.69 -10.13 14.25
N VAL A 93 -22.97 -10.09 13.13
CA VAL A 93 -21.49 -10.07 13.15
C VAL A 93 -21.03 -8.72 13.72
N GLN A 94 -20.20 -8.77 14.74
CA GLN A 94 -19.61 -7.62 15.44
C GLN A 94 -18.11 -7.53 15.11
N TYR A 95 -17.56 -6.32 15.22
CA TYR A 95 -16.13 -6.05 15.06
C TYR A 95 -15.64 -5.23 16.26
N GLY A 96 -14.55 -5.65 16.88
CA GLY A 96 -14.00 -5.00 18.06
C GLY A 96 -12.95 -5.84 18.77
N VAL A 97 -12.39 -5.31 19.85
CA VAL A 97 -11.73 -6.12 20.88
C VAL A 97 -12.82 -6.94 21.59
N LEU A 98 -12.54 -8.21 21.87
CA LEU A 98 -13.48 -9.09 22.57
C LEU A 98 -13.66 -8.63 24.03
N PRO A 99 -14.90 -8.51 24.54
CA PRO A 99 -15.13 -8.15 25.94
C PRO A 99 -14.54 -9.15 26.94
N ASP A 100 -13.50 -8.75 27.67
CA ASP A 100 -12.76 -9.58 28.64
C ASP A 100 -13.59 -10.13 29.82
N LYS A 101 -14.75 -9.52 30.09
CA LYS A 101 -15.88 -10.06 30.88
C LYS A 101 -17.18 -9.43 30.38
N SER A 102 -18.27 -10.20 30.38
CA SER A 102 -19.62 -9.64 30.30
C SER A 102 -19.93 -8.78 31.54
N PRO A 103 -20.63 -7.64 31.41
CA PRO A 103 -21.09 -6.87 32.56
C PRO A 103 -22.15 -7.68 33.32
N ASN A 104 -21.79 -8.18 34.50
CA ASN A 104 -22.72 -8.92 35.36
C ASN A 104 -23.69 -7.98 36.09
N THR A 105 -24.74 -7.55 35.39
CA THR A 105 -25.98 -7.06 36.01
C THR A 105 -27.05 -8.16 35.98
N ALA A 106 -26.76 -9.30 36.61
CA ALA A 106 -27.80 -10.25 36.99
C ALA A 106 -28.80 -9.58 37.94
N VAL A 107 -30.09 -9.63 37.60
CA VAL A 107 -31.18 -9.19 38.49
C VAL A 107 -31.25 -10.14 39.69
N THR A 108 -31.01 -9.64 40.90
CA THR A 108 -31.08 -10.43 42.14
C THR A 108 -32.52 -10.90 42.43
N PRO A 109 -32.81 -12.21 42.46
CA PRO A 109 -34.09 -12.74 42.88
C PRO A 109 -33.99 -13.30 44.31
N GLY A 110 -34.36 -12.50 45.32
CA GLY A 110 -34.28 -12.94 46.72
C GLY A 110 -35.02 -12.05 47.71
N GLY A 111 -36.17 -12.53 48.21
CA GLY A 111 -36.95 -11.85 49.25
C GLY A 111 -38.45 -12.14 49.14
N ALA A 112 -38.93 -13.18 49.82
CA ALA A 112 -40.37 -13.49 49.86
C ALA A 112 -41.14 -12.44 50.68
N PRO A 113 -42.27 -11.90 50.19
CA PRO A 113 -43.03 -10.88 50.90
C PRO A 113 -43.80 -11.47 52.10
N LYS A 114 -43.59 -10.90 53.29
CA LYS A 114 -44.49 -11.08 54.44
C LYS A 114 -45.65 -10.06 54.36
N ALA A 115 -46.77 -10.37 55.00
CA ALA A 115 -48.08 -9.80 54.70
C ALA A 115 -48.28 -8.29 54.94
N THR A 116 -49.33 -7.79 54.26
CA THR A 116 -50.01 -6.48 54.26
C THR A 116 -50.44 -5.97 55.66
N PRO A 117 -50.73 -4.65 55.86
CA PRO A 117 -51.87 -3.96 55.20
C PRO A 117 -51.62 -2.55 54.62
N SER A 118 -52.56 -2.16 53.75
CA SER A 118 -52.81 -0.81 53.17
C SER A 118 -53.75 0.01 54.09
N PRO A 119 -54.19 1.27 53.81
CA PRO A 119 -54.02 2.14 52.63
C PRO A 119 -53.51 3.58 53.02
N THR A 120 -53.73 4.75 52.38
CA THR A 120 -54.72 5.25 51.38
C THR A 120 -54.29 6.58 50.73
N LYS A 121 -54.95 6.96 49.61
CA LYS A 121 -55.21 8.33 49.07
C LYS A 121 -54.02 9.24 48.65
N GLY A 122 -53.87 9.39 47.32
CA GLY A 122 -54.47 10.53 46.61
C GLY A 122 -53.57 11.70 46.19
N GLY A 123 -53.49 11.99 44.89
CA GLY A 123 -52.87 13.21 44.36
C GLY A 123 -52.60 13.18 42.83
N SER A 124 -53.26 14.07 42.09
CA SER A 124 -53.04 14.45 40.68
C SER A 124 -53.30 15.97 40.63
N PRO A 125 -52.76 16.81 39.71
CA PRO A 125 -52.48 16.46 38.30
C PRO A 125 -51.29 17.17 37.60
N ALA A 126 -51.26 17.00 36.27
CA ALA A 126 -50.80 17.95 35.24
C ALA A 126 -49.29 18.03 34.86
N GLY A 127 -48.99 17.44 33.69
CA GLY A 127 -48.55 18.22 32.52
C GLY A 127 -47.07 18.57 32.35
N ASN A 128 -46.40 17.89 31.39
CA ASN A 128 -46.14 18.54 30.10
C ASN A 128 -45.82 17.52 28.98
N ALA A 129 -45.81 17.98 27.73
CA ALA A 129 -45.70 17.12 26.55
C ALA A 129 -44.27 17.01 25.97
N GLY A 130 -43.99 15.84 25.38
CA GLY A 130 -43.16 15.60 24.19
C GLY A 130 -41.88 16.39 23.96
N ASN A 131 -40.74 15.71 24.09
CA ASN A 131 -39.55 15.95 23.26
C ASN A 131 -38.89 14.59 22.94
N PRO A 132 -38.55 14.28 21.67
CA PRO A 132 -37.86 13.03 21.33
C PRO A 132 -36.39 13.07 21.79
N PRO A 133 -35.79 11.93 22.18
CA PRO A 133 -34.39 11.88 22.61
C PRO A 133 -33.44 12.21 21.45
N ALA A 134 -32.39 12.97 21.75
CA ALA A 134 -31.45 13.46 20.75
C ALA A 134 -30.59 12.35 20.14
N LYS A 135 -30.34 12.46 18.82
CA LYS A 135 -29.38 11.63 18.06
C LYS A 135 -27.97 11.76 18.68
N PRO A 136 -27.28 10.65 19.02
CA PRO A 136 -25.89 10.71 19.46
C PRO A 136 -25.00 11.35 18.39
N ALA A 137 -24.16 12.30 18.81
CA ALA A 137 -23.19 12.94 17.93
C ALA A 137 -22.05 11.97 17.59
N ALA A 138 -21.59 11.96 16.34
CA ALA A 138 -20.48 11.11 15.92
C ALA A 138 -19.17 11.57 16.59
N GLY A 139 -18.58 10.68 17.39
CA GLY A 139 -17.30 10.89 18.06
C GLY A 139 -16.12 10.80 17.09
N GLY A 140 -16.06 11.69 16.09
CA GLY A 140 -14.98 11.73 15.12
C GLY A 140 -13.64 12.06 15.77
N SER A 141 -12.77 11.06 15.90
CA SER A 141 -11.40 11.25 16.40
C SER A 141 -10.62 12.12 15.41
N LYS A 142 -10.41 13.38 15.77
CA LYS A 142 -9.64 14.32 14.94
C LYS A 142 -8.16 13.97 15.03
N GLY A 143 -7.67 13.20 14.05
CA GLY A 143 -6.24 12.99 13.83
C GLY A 143 -5.49 14.33 13.87
N ALA A 144 -4.45 14.41 14.68
CA ALA A 144 -3.74 15.67 14.90
C ALA A 144 -3.01 16.09 13.62
N LYS A 145 -3.32 17.27 13.09
CA LYS A 145 -2.54 17.85 11.99
C LYS A 145 -1.09 18.06 12.46
N PRO A 146 -0.07 17.69 11.66
CA PRO A 146 1.32 17.99 11.97
C PRO A 146 1.51 19.48 12.29
N LYS A 147 2.25 19.79 13.36
CA LYS A 147 2.65 21.17 13.64
C LYS A 147 3.79 21.55 12.69
N PRO A 148 3.74 22.72 12.01
CA PRO A 148 4.85 23.17 11.18
C PRO A 148 6.15 23.24 11.96
N GLY A 149 7.24 22.83 11.32
CA GLY A 149 8.59 22.99 11.86
C GLY A 149 9.01 24.45 11.97
N LYS A 150 10.14 24.70 12.63
CA LYS A 150 10.88 25.96 12.42
C LYS A 150 11.37 25.98 10.98
N ALA A 151 11.40 27.14 10.33
CA ALA A 151 11.93 27.27 8.97
C ALA A 151 13.35 26.70 8.90
N GLY A 152 13.59 25.75 7.97
CA GLY A 152 14.85 25.03 7.84
C GLY A 152 15.04 23.80 8.74
N GLN A 153 14.03 23.36 9.50
CA GLN A 153 14.07 22.12 10.30
C GLN A 153 12.75 21.34 10.17
N CYS A 154 12.81 20.10 9.69
CA CYS A 154 11.65 19.21 9.70
C CYS A 154 11.12 19.02 11.14
N ALA A 155 9.80 19.07 11.31
CA ALA A 155 9.19 18.63 12.55
C ALA A 155 9.05 17.10 12.52
N THR A 156 9.73 16.40 13.40
CA THR A 156 9.56 14.94 13.54
C THR A 156 8.11 14.62 13.93
N ALA A 157 7.31 14.15 12.99
CA ALA A 157 6.03 13.54 13.27
C ALA A 157 6.29 12.30 14.14
N ALA A 158 5.89 12.35 15.41
CA ALA A 158 6.11 11.26 16.34
C ALA A 158 5.33 10.01 15.90
N ALA A 159 5.98 8.85 15.91
CA ALA A 159 5.32 7.58 15.61
C ALA A 159 4.19 7.28 16.61
N SER A 160 3.16 6.60 16.13
CA SER A 160 2.05 6.09 16.93
C SER A 160 2.45 4.78 17.59
N SER A 161 2.12 4.62 18.88
CA SER A 161 2.23 3.32 19.57
C SER A 161 1.17 2.31 19.11
N GLY A 162 0.11 2.75 18.42
CA GLY A 162 -0.99 1.90 17.96
C GLY A 162 -0.85 1.52 16.49
N THR A 163 -0.48 0.26 16.23
CA THR A 163 -0.50 -0.37 14.90
C THR A 163 -1.84 -1.04 14.62
N SER A 164 -2.46 -0.73 13.49
CA SER A 164 -3.64 -1.45 12.98
C SER A 164 -3.32 -2.12 11.65
N ASN A 165 -3.35 -3.46 11.64
CA ASN A 165 -3.13 -4.32 10.48
C ASN A 165 -4.39 -4.52 9.62
N TRP A 166 -5.50 -3.79 9.90
CA TRP A 166 -6.77 -4.02 9.21
C TRP A 166 -6.66 -3.87 7.69
N ALA A 167 -5.87 -2.91 7.21
CA ALA A 167 -5.68 -2.66 5.78
C ALA A 167 -4.88 -3.78 5.09
N GLU A 168 -3.86 -4.31 5.76
CA GLU A 168 -3.05 -5.46 5.32
C GLU A 168 -3.93 -6.72 5.24
N LEU A 169 -4.63 -7.06 6.33
CA LEU A 169 -5.58 -8.18 6.39
C LEU A 169 -6.74 -8.07 5.39
N ARG A 170 -7.19 -6.85 5.08
CA ARG A 170 -8.32 -6.61 4.17
C ARG A 170 -7.93 -6.64 2.69
N LEU A 171 -6.66 -6.37 2.37
CA LEU A 171 -6.15 -6.43 0.99
C LEU A 171 -5.43 -7.73 0.64
N ALA A 172 -4.83 -8.42 1.63
CA ALA A 172 -4.14 -9.71 1.47
C ALA A 172 -3.16 -9.71 0.26
N ALA A 173 -2.34 -8.67 0.16
CA ALA A 173 -1.47 -8.45 -1.00
C ALA A 173 -0.36 -9.50 -1.16
N ASP A 174 -0.03 -10.20 -0.07
CA ASP A 174 0.82 -11.39 -0.06
C ASP A 174 0.32 -12.49 -1.00
N GLN A 175 -1.00 -12.59 -1.21
CA GLN A 175 -1.62 -13.54 -2.14
C GLN A 175 -1.40 -13.18 -3.62
N ALA A 176 -0.95 -11.95 -3.93
CA ALA A 176 -0.56 -11.53 -5.28
C ALA A 176 0.90 -11.88 -5.61
N TRP A 177 1.77 -11.92 -4.58
CA TRP A 177 3.22 -12.09 -4.71
C TRP A 177 3.71 -13.37 -5.41
N PRO A 178 2.97 -14.51 -5.42
CA PRO A 178 3.31 -15.66 -6.24
C PRO A 178 3.19 -15.42 -7.77
N GLN A 179 2.56 -14.33 -8.21
CA GLN A 179 2.46 -13.95 -9.63
C GLN A 179 3.24 -12.66 -9.94
N SER A 180 3.19 -11.67 -9.05
CA SER A 180 3.90 -10.41 -9.23
C SER A 180 4.15 -9.71 -7.90
N ARG A 181 5.32 -9.07 -7.78
CA ARG A 181 5.74 -8.27 -6.62
C ARG A 181 6.00 -6.80 -6.98
N GLY A 182 5.75 -6.41 -8.24
CA GLY A 182 5.95 -5.06 -8.75
C GLY A 182 7.33 -4.77 -9.35
N ASP A 183 8.19 -5.80 -9.52
CA ASP A 183 9.51 -5.66 -10.12
C ASP A 183 9.47 -4.97 -11.50
N GLY A 184 10.53 -4.21 -11.80
CA GLY A 184 10.67 -3.38 -12.99
C GLY A 184 9.82 -2.11 -13.01
N GLN A 185 8.91 -1.88 -12.06
CA GLN A 185 8.02 -0.71 -12.06
C GLN A 185 8.58 0.46 -11.26
N LEU A 186 8.43 1.67 -11.83
CA LEU A 186 8.84 2.93 -11.22
C LEU A 186 7.60 3.77 -10.87
N VAL A 187 7.33 3.90 -9.58
CA VAL A 187 6.16 4.59 -9.03
C VAL A 187 6.56 5.96 -8.51
N ALA A 188 6.24 7.04 -9.24
CA ALA A 188 6.51 8.39 -8.75
C ALA A 188 5.50 8.80 -7.66
N ILE A 189 5.98 9.42 -6.59
CA ILE A 189 5.14 9.95 -5.50
C ILE A 189 5.24 11.47 -5.52
N VAL A 190 4.19 12.14 -6.01
CA VAL A 190 4.12 13.61 -6.10
C VAL A 190 3.46 14.15 -4.83
N ASP A 191 4.28 14.43 -3.81
CA ASP A 191 3.85 14.84 -2.46
C ASP A 191 4.97 15.62 -1.73
N SER A 192 5.28 15.28 -0.47
CA SER A 192 6.21 15.95 0.44
C SER A 192 7.67 15.46 0.36
N GLY A 193 7.96 14.60 -0.61
CA GLY A 193 9.20 13.81 -0.66
C GLY A 193 9.01 12.44 0.01
N VAL A 194 10.10 11.69 0.18
CA VAL A 194 10.12 10.41 0.90
C VAL A 194 11.38 10.36 1.74
N GLU A 195 11.32 10.01 3.01
CA GLU A 195 12.53 9.82 3.81
C GLU A 195 13.30 8.58 3.32
N GLY A 196 14.29 8.81 2.46
CA GLY A 196 14.99 7.74 1.73
C GLY A 196 15.96 6.92 2.59
N SER A 197 16.30 7.40 3.78
CA SER A 197 17.26 6.73 4.69
C SER A 197 16.67 5.56 5.49
N LEU A 198 15.34 5.35 5.44
CA LEU A 198 14.68 4.32 6.23
C LEU A 198 15.10 2.90 5.82
N ALA A 199 15.43 2.06 6.80
CA ALA A 199 15.83 0.66 6.58
C ALA A 199 14.75 -0.14 5.82
N GLN A 200 13.48 0.15 6.10
CA GLN A 200 12.31 -0.46 5.47
C GLN A 200 12.17 -0.10 3.97
N LEU A 201 12.76 1.01 3.52
CA LEU A 201 12.72 1.49 2.12
C LEU A 201 14.05 1.28 1.37
N THR A 202 15.10 0.83 2.07
CA THR A 202 16.46 0.66 1.52
C THR A 202 16.43 -0.23 0.28
N GLY A 203 16.90 0.32 -0.85
CA GLY A 203 16.95 -0.35 -2.16
C GLY A 203 15.74 -0.08 -3.07
N HIS A 204 14.66 0.52 -2.58
CA HIS A 204 13.44 0.81 -3.36
C HIS A 204 13.20 2.31 -3.59
N VAL A 205 14.14 3.19 -3.26
CA VAL A 205 14.01 4.64 -3.47
C VAL A 205 14.99 5.09 -4.56
N ALA A 206 14.44 5.48 -5.71
CA ALA A 206 15.19 6.00 -6.84
C ALA A 206 15.75 7.42 -6.58
N VAL A 207 16.61 7.89 -7.50
CA VAL A 207 16.88 9.33 -7.65
C VAL A 207 15.58 9.99 -8.09
N GLY A 208 14.96 10.76 -7.21
CA GLY A 208 13.79 11.56 -7.50
C GLY A 208 14.12 13.00 -7.86
N SER A 209 13.23 13.92 -7.53
CA SER A 209 13.40 15.36 -7.76
C SER A 209 12.74 16.19 -6.66
N ASP A 210 13.39 17.28 -6.28
CA ASP A 210 12.79 18.33 -5.46
C ASP A 210 12.44 19.55 -6.34
N ILE A 211 11.15 19.77 -6.55
CA ILE A 211 10.63 20.80 -7.44
C ILE A 211 10.69 22.18 -6.76
N VAL A 212 10.53 22.24 -5.43
CA VAL A 212 10.40 23.50 -4.68
C VAL A 212 11.72 24.25 -4.59
N SER A 213 12.82 23.56 -4.28
CA SER A 213 14.17 24.15 -4.31
C SER A 213 14.79 24.13 -5.72
N GLY A 214 14.19 23.40 -6.66
CA GLY A 214 14.71 23.16 -8.01
C GLY A 214 15.96 22.29 -8.07
N SER A 215 16.39 21.65 -6.97
CA SER A 215 17.60 20.83 -6.94
C SER A 215 17.57 19.74 -5.86
N GLY A 216 18.17 18.59 -6.16
CA GLY A 216 18.23 17.47 -5.22
C GLY A 216 17.23 16.37 -5.51
N ARG A 217 17.30 15.30 -4.71
CA ARG A 217 16.74 13.97 -5.01
C ARG A 217 15.30 13.76 -4.53
N GLY A 218 14.70 14.72 -3.84
CA GLY A 218 13.37 14.58 -3.22
C GLY A 218 13.30 13.62 -2.02
N ASP A 219 14.41 12.99 -1.65
CA ASP A 219 14.49 11.92 -0.64
C ASP A 219 14.67 12.43 0.80
N THR A 220 13.97 13.52 1.14
CA THR A 220 13.85 14.06 2.50
C THR A 220 12.46 14.65 2.69
N ASP A 221 11.72 14.15 3.68
CA ASP A 221 10.31 14.46 3.92
C ASP A 221 10.11 15.12 5.30
N CYS A 222 9.59 16.35 5.31
CA CYS A 222 9.30 17.10 6.54
C CYS A 222 7.84 17.03 7.01
N LEU A 223 6.93 16.38 6.26
CA LEU A 223 5.48 16.31 6.57
C LEU A 223 5.02 14.87 6.86
N GLY A 224 5.71 13.89 6.31
CA GLY A 224 5.55 12.45 6.55
C GLY A 224 4.55 11.74 5.65
N THR A 225 3.77 12.47 4.84
CA THR A 225 2.72 11.87 4.00
C THR A 225 3.31 11.11 2.81
N GLY A 226 4.35 11.64 2.16
CA GLY A 226 4.98 10.95 1.03
C GLY A 226 5.78 9.73 1.48
N THR A 227 6.46 9.81 2.63
CA THR A 227 7.08 8.65 3.29
C THR A 227 6.06 7.57 3.66
N ALA A 228 4.90 7.97 4.18
CA ALA A 228 3.83 7.02 4.50
C ALA A 228 3.20 6.42 3.23
N MET A 229 3.10 7.16 2.13
CA MET A 229 2.71 6.60 0.82
C MET A 229 3.76 5.59 0.32
N ALA A 230 5.05 5.92 0.39
CA ALA A 230 6.13 5.01 0.01
C ALA A 230 6.11 3.71 0.82
N GLY A 231 5.83 3.80 2.13
CA GLY A 231 5.67 2.63 2.99
C GLY A 231 4.57 1.67 2.50
N LEU A 232 3.39 2.19 2.14
CA LEU A 232 2.28 1.38 1.64
C LEU A 232 2.52 0.77 0.25
N ILE A 233 3.45 1.33 -0.54
CA ILE A 233 3.78 0.82 -1.87
C ILE A 233 4.91 -0.23 -1.77
N VAL A 234 6.04 0.08 -1.12
CA VAL A 234 7.29 -0.70 -1.22
C VAL A 234 7.98 -1.06 0.12
N ALA A 235 7.35 -0.90 1.29
CA ALA A 235 8.02 -1.25 2.55
C ALA A 235 8.40 -2.75 2.60
N LYS A 236 9.67 -3.03 2.95
CA LYS A 236 10.12 -4.35 3.38
C LYS A 236 9.46 -4.72 4.71
N GLY A 237 8.55 -5.69 4.68
CA GLY A 237 7.97 -6.28 5.89
C GLY A 237 9.01 -7.04 6.74
N GLY A 238 8.65 -7.33 7.99
CA GLY A 238 9.41 -8.20 8.90
C GLY A 238 10.60 -7.54 9.62
N SER A 239 11.37 -6.67 8.96
CA SER A 239 12.51 -5.97 9.58
C SER A 239 12.15 -4.55 10.04
N GLY A 240 11.76 -4.40 11.32
CA GLY A 240 11.58 -3.08 11.95
C GLY A 240 10.17 -2.74 12.45
N GLY A 241 9.20 -3.67 12.39
CA GLY A 241 7.89 -3.51 13.04
C GLY A 241 6.88 -2.64 12.29
N GLY A 242 6.74 -2.85 10.98
CA GLY A 242 5.67 -2.29 10.16
C GLY A 242 5.16 -3.29 9.11
N PRO A 243 3.97 -3.07 8.53
CA PRO A 243 3.40 -3.91 7.48
C PRO A 243 4.24 -3.83 6.19
N ALA A 244 4.10 -4.83 5.32
CA ALA A 244 4.72 -4.78 3.99
C ALA A 244 3.97 -3.84 3.03
N GLY A 245 4.70 -3.26 2.07
CA GLY A 245 4.09 -2.57 0.94
C GLY A 245 3.39 -3.54 -0.02
N ILE A 246 2.39 -3.07 -0.77
CA ILE A 246 1.62 -3.89 -1.72
C ILE A 246 2.50 -4.48 -2.82
N ALA A 247 3.45 -3.69 -3.32
CA ALA A 247 4.37 -4.01 -4.41
C ALA A 247 5.82 -3.96 -3.90
N PRO A 248 6.23 -4.89 -3.01
CA PRO A 248 7.46 -4.79 -2.24
C PRO A 248 8.76 -4.87 -3.08
N ASP A 249 8.68 -5.25 -4.36
CA ASP A 249 9.83 -5.31 -5.26
C ASP A 249 9.82 -4.16 -6.29
N ALA A 250 8.79 -3.30 -6.31
CA ALA A 250 8.79 -2.08 -7.11
C ALA A 250 9.78 -1.03 -6.57
N THR A 251 10.01 0.04 -7.35
CA THR A 251 10.82 1.19 -6.92
C THR A 251 9.95 2.45 -6.87
N VAL A 252 10.00 3.20 -5.76
CA VAL A 252 9.39 4.53 -5.66
C VAL A 252 10.37 5.62 -6.06
N MET A 253 9.85 6.70 -6.63
CA MET A 253 10.61 7.90 -6.99
C MET A 253 9.97 9.12 -6.34
N PRO A 254 10.60 9.75 -5.32
CA PRO A 254 10.04 10.92 -4.68
C PRO A 254 10.06 12.14 -5.61
N VAL A 255 8.92 12.82 -5.73
CA VAL A 255 8.79 14.10 -6.42
C VAL A 255 8.24 15.11 -5.42
N ARG A 256 9.15 15.84 -4.77
CA ARG A 256 8.79 16.76 -3.69
C ARG A 256 8.26 18.06 -4.26
N ILE A 257 7.00 18.36 -3.92
CA ILE A 257 6.30 19.61 -4.22
C ILE A 257 5.89 20.38 -2.96
N ALA A 258 6.03 19.77 -1.77
CA ALA A 258 5.79 20.38 -0.47
C ALA A 258 7.01 20.17 0.45
N GLU A 259 7.57 21.23 1.03
CA GLU A 259 8.69 21.14 1.98
C GLU A 259 8.21 21.12 3.43
N THR A 260 8.41 22.19 4.21
CA THR A 260 7.98 22.30 5.62
C THR A 260 6.54 22.83 5.77
N SER A 261 5.75 22.81 4.70
CA SER A 261 4.49 23.56 4.56
C SER A 261 3.51 22.84 3.66
N THR A 262 2.24 22.74 4.07
CA THR A 262 1.15 22.16 3.26
C THR A 262 0.62 23.11 2.19
N LYS A 263 1.32 24.22 1.91
CA LYS A 263 1.02 25.12 0.79
C LYS A 263 1.92 24.75 -0.38
N THR A 264 1.31 24.44 -1.51
CA THR A 264 1.96 24.11 -2.79
C THR A 264 1.43 25.03 -3.89
N GLN A 265 2.13 25.10 -5.02
CA GLN A 265 1.63 25.78 -6.21
C GLN A 265 1.24 24.74 -7.26
N ALA A 266 0.17 25.00 -8.00
CA ALA A 266 -0.27 24.09 -9.07
C ALA A 266 0.78 23.95 -10.19
N THR A 267 1.60 24.99 -10.41
CA THR A 267 2.79 24.96 -11.27
C THR A 267 3.77 23.87 -10.87
N ASP A 268 3.98 23.69 -9.56
CA ASP A 268 5.00 22.80 -9.01
C ASP A 268 4.50 21.35 -9.07
N ALA A 269 3.20 21.14 -8.85
CA ALA A 269 2.55 19.86 -9.11
C ALA A 269 2.58 19.46 -10.59
N ALA A 270 2.25 20.38 -11.51
CA ALA A 270 2.30 20.13 -12.95
C ALA A 270 3.74 19.88 -13.46
N ALA A 271 4.72 20.62 -12.94
CA ALA A 271 6.13 20.39 -13.21
C ALA A 271 6.60 19.04 -12.63
N GLY A 272 6.18 18.69 -11.42
CA GLY A 272 6.47 17.39 -10.79
C GLY A 272 5.93 16.20 -11.57
N ILE A 273 4.68 16.28 -12.05
CA ILE A 273 4.08 15.28 -12.95
C ILE A 273 4.89 15.18 -14.26
N THR A 274 5.27 16.31 -14.84
CA THR A 274 6.08 16.34 -16.06
C THR A 274 7.47 15.74 -15.85
N ALA A 275 8.12 16.00 -14.71
CA ALA A 275 9.40 15.42 -14.32
C ALA A 275 9.29 13.90 -14.07
N ALA A 276 8.22 13.44 -13.42
CA ALA A 276 7.96 12.02 -13.19
C ALA A 276 7.90 11.23 -14.50
N VAL A 277 7.15 11.74 -15.48
CA VAL A 277 7.06 11.17 -16.82
C VAL A 277 8.40 11.25 -17.56
N GLY A 278 9.15 12.36 -17.39
CA GLY A 278 10.48 12.54 -17.99
C GLY A 278 11.54 11.57 -17.45
N ALA A 279 11.41 11.14 -16.19
CA ALA A 279 12.26 10.13 -15.55
C ALA A 279 11.81 8.68 -15.81
N GLY A 280 10.74 8.46 -16.58
CA GLY A 280 10.27 7.13 -16.97
C GLY A 280 9.39 6.42 -15.94
N ALA A 281 8.71 7.15 -15.06
CA ALA A 281 7.74 6.54 -14.13
C ALA A 281 6.58 5.87 -14.89
N THR A 282 6.31 4.60 -14.62
CA THR A 282 5.22 3.81 -15.24
C THR A 282 3.90 3.97 -14.50
N ILE A 283 3.95 4.41 -13.24
CA ILE A 283 2.80 4.83 -12.40
C ILE A 283 3.16 6.16 -11.70
N ILE A 284 2.19 7.06 -11.56
CA ILE A 284 2.28 8.29 -10.76
C ILE A 284 1.19 8.28 -9.69
N ALA A 285 1.57 8.37 -8.43
CA ALA A 285 0.69 8.56 -7.28
C ALA A 285 0.66 10.05 -6.89
N LEU A 286 -0.51 10.69 -6.99
CA LEU A 286 -0.69 12.09 -6.58
C LEU A 286 -1.11 12.16 -5.11
N GLY A 287 -0.26 12.79 -4.30
CA GLY A 287 -0.45 12.90 -2.87
C GLY A 287 -1.41 14.01 -2.44
N SER A 288 -1.38 14.35 -1.17
CA SER A 288 -2.39 15.19 -0.51
C SER A 288 -2.29 16.69 -0.84
N TYR A 289 -1.28 17.10 -1.60
CA TYR A 289 -0.97 18.50 -1.92
C TYR A 289 -1.08 18.85 -3.42
N VAL A 290 -1.70 17.96 -4.22
CA VAL A 290 -1.95 18.17 -5.65
C VAL A 290 -3.42 18.53 -5.88
N ASP A 291 -3.70 19.76 -6.30
CA ASP A 291 -5.06 20.14 -6.73
C ASP A 291 -5.30 19.76 -8.19
N ILE A 292 -5.98 18.62 -8.39
CA ILE A 292 -6.37 18.13 -9.72
C ILE A 292 -7.41 19.00 -10.44
N ASN A 293 -8.02 19.97 -9.75
CA ASN A 293 -8.97 20.91 -10.35
C ASN A 293 -8.26 22.06 -11.10
N ASP A 294 -6.97 22.30 -10.83
CA ASP A 294 -6.19 23.27 -11.60
C ASP A 294 -5.99 22.78 -13.05
N LYS A 295 -6.13 23.68 -14.01
CA LYS A 295 -6.01 23.33 -15.43
C LYS A 295 -4.60 22.88 -15.82
N GLY A 296 -3.55 23.48 -15.27
CA GLY A 296 -2.16 23.08 -15.55
C GLY A 296 -1.86 21.68 -15.01
N VAL A 297 -2.38 21.35 -13.83
CA VAL A 297 -2.29 19.99 -13.26
C VAL A 297 -3.08 18.99 -14.11
N ALA A 298 -4.34 19.30 -14.47
CA ALA A 298 -5.16 18.42 -15.30
C ALA A 298 -4.55 18.19 -16.71
N ASP A 299 -4.01 19.24 -17.35
CA ASP A 299 -3.30 19.13 -18.63
C ASP A 299 -2.03 18.26 -18.51
N ALA A 300 -1.29 18.35 -17.39
CA ALA A 300 -0.11 17.52 -17.12
C ALA A 300 -0.48 16.05 -16.89
N ILE A 301 -1.56 15.76 -16.16
CA ILE A 301 -2.12 14.40 -16.00
C ILE A 301 -2.49 13.81 -17.36
N ALA A 302 -3.22 14.57 -18.18
CA ALA A 302 -3.59 14.15 -19.53
C ALA A 302 -2.37 13.95 -20.46
N ALA A 303 -1.28 14.69 -20.25
CA ALA A 303 -0.01 14.51 -20.97
C ALA A 303 0.78 13.27 -20.51
N ALA A 304 0.71 12.91 -19.22
CA ALA A 304 1.25 11.65 -18.70
C ALA A 304 0.49 10.45 -19.27
N ASN A 305 -0.84 10.53 -19.29
CA ASN A 305 -1.71 9.49 -19.83
C ASN A 305 -1.47 9.21 -21.33
N LYS A 306 -1.21 10.25 -22.13
CA LYS A 306 -0.83 10.12 -23.55
C LYS A 306 0.54 9.48 -23.78
N LYS A 307 1.33 9.27 -22.73
CA LYS A 307 2.62 8.57 -22.73
C LYS A 307 2.55 7.22 -21.99
N ASP A 308 1.33 6.68 -21.88
CA ASP A 308 1.04 5.39 -21.24
C ASP A 308 1.41 5.30 -19.75
N VAL A 309 1.36 6.42 -19.02
CA VAL A 309 1.60 6.44 -17.57
C VAL A 309 0.27 6.37 -16.82
N VAL A 310 0.14 5.37 -15.93
CA VAL A 310 -1.02 5.24 -15.02
C VAL A 310 -0.95 6.36 -13.99
N VAL A 311 -2.02 7.13 -13.82
CA VAL A 311 -2.07 8.19 -12.79
C VAL A 311 -3.14 7.86 -11.76
N VAL A 312 -2.73 7.73 -10.50
CA VAL A 312 -3.60 7.41 -9.36
C VAL A 312 -3.86 8.68 -8.57
N VAL A 313 -5.12 9.07 -8.44
CA VAL A 313 -5.54 10.35 -7.86
C VAL A 313 -6.59 10.14 -6.77
N GLY A 314 -6.65 11.04 -5.79
CA GLY A 314 -7.76 11.03 -4.84
C GLY A 314 -9.07 11.45 -5.52
N ALA A 315 -10.15 10.73 -5.27
CA ALA A 315 -11.48 11.12 -5.73
C ALA A 315 -11.89 12.47 -5.13
N ALA A 316 -12.52 13.33 -5.94
CA ALA A 316 -12.88 14.68 -5.51
C ALA A 316 -14.04 14.69 -4.51
N SER A 317 -13.98 15.60 -3.52
CA SER A 317 -15.09 15.89 -2.61
C SER A 317 -16.30 16.45 -3.35
N GLY A 318 -17.51 16.13 -2.88
CA GLY A 318 -18.80 16.67 -3.34
C GLY A 318 -18.88 18.20 -3.29
N THR A 319 -18.03 18.82 -2.48
CA THR A 319 -17.91 20.28 -2.35
C THR A 319 -16.98 20.95 -3.37
N ALA A 320 -16.28 20.17 -4.22
CA ALA A 320 -15.34 20.71 -5.21
C ALA A 320 -16.04 21.52 -6.32
N ALA A 321 -15.60 22.76 -6.53
CA ALA A 321 -16.27 23.73 -7.40
C ALA A 321 -16.19 23.42 -8.90
N ALA A 322 -15.17 22.67 -9.33
CA ALA A 322 -15.02 22.19 -10.71
C ALA A 322 -15.19 20.66 -10.76
N ASN A 323 -15.22 20.09 -11.97
CA ASN A 323 -14.92 18.68 -12.15
C ASN A 323 -13.90 18.49 -13.29
N PRO A 324 -12.65 18.10 -13.00
CA PRO A 324 -11.64 17.81 -14.02
C PRO A 324 -11.83 16.45 -14.69
N ASP A 325 -12.64 15.52 -14.15
CA ASP A 325 -12.75 14.11 -14.59
C ASP A 325 -12.74 13.92 -16.13
N ALA A 326 -13.51 14.72 -16.85
CA ALA A 326 -13.68 14.63 -18.30
C ALA A 326 -12.41 14.96 -19.12
N THR A 327 -11.37 15.53 -18.49
CA THR A 327 -10.11 15.92 -19.15
C THR A 327 -8.90 15.08 -18.73
N LEU A 328 -8.97 14.32 -17.62
CA LEU A 328 -7.80 13.64 -17.04
C LEU A 328 -7.28 12.48 -17.90
N GLY A 329 -8.15 11.68 -18.50
CA GLY A 329 -7.80 10.52 -19.34
C GLY A 329 -8.32 9.19 -18.80
N LYS A 330 -8.12 8.10 -19.55
CA LYS A 330 -8.68 6.76 -19.25
C LYS A 330 -7.72 5.82 -18.53
N GLY A 331 -6.42 6.14 -18.49
CA GLY A 331 -5.45 5.52 -17.60
C GLY A 331 -5.29 6.32 -16.30
N VAL A 332 -6.34 7.01 -15.87
CA VAL A 332 -6.40 7.73 -14.59
C VAL A 332 -7.44 7.01 -13.74
N VAL A 333 -7.12 6.77 -12.47
CA VAL A 333 -8.03 6.09 -11.52
C VAL A 333 -8.26 6.96 -10.30
N ARG A 334 -9.53 7.28 -10.04
CA ARG A 334 -10.02 8.14 -8.96
C ARG A 334 -10.35 7.29 -7.74
N VAL A 335 -9.56 7.42 -6.69
CA VAL A 335 -9.58 6.52 -5.54
C VAL A 335 -10.34 7.14 -4.37
N GLY A 336 -11.37 6.44 -3.89
CA GLY A 336 -12.00 6.74 -2.60
C GLY A 336 -11.27 6.04 -1.44
N GLY A 337 -10.99 6.76 -0.36
CA GLY A 337 -10.50 6.16 0.88
C GLY A 337 -11.64 5.63 1.73
N ILE A 338 -11.51 4.42 2.30
CA ILE A 338 -12.49 3.84 3.23
C ILE A 338 -11.89 3.36 4.55
N GLY A 339 -12.72 3.26 5.58
CA GLY A 339 -12.41 2.56 6.84
C GLY A 339 -12.77 1.07 6.81
N VAL A 340 -12.44 0.37 7.90
CA VAL A 340 -12.69 -1.07 8.09
C VAL A 340 -14.18 -1.46 8.03
N ASP A 341 -15.06 -0.51 8.34
CA ASP A 341 -16.52 -0.59 8.28
C ASP A 341 -17.13 -0.07 6.96
N GLY A 342 -16.28 0.35 6.01
CA GLY A 342 -16.69 0.93 4.73
C GLY A 342 -17.07 2.41 4.78
N GLN A 343 -16.91 3.12 5.91
CA GLN A 343 -17.10 4.57 5.95
C GLN A 343 -16.09 5.28 5.02
N ALA A 344 -16.55 6.26 4.25
CA ALA A 344 -15.68 7.05 3.38
C ALA A 344 -14.81 8.03 4.17
N ALA A 345 -13.58 8.25 3.71
CA ALA A 345 -12.62 9.17 4.32
C ALA A 345 -12.89 10.66 4.01
N ASP A 346 -13.74 10.93 3.01
CA ASP A 346 -14.27 12.25 2.63
C ASP A 346 -15.68 12.05 2.03
N ASP A 347 -16.46 13.12 1.92
CA ASP A 347 -17.76 13.15 1.24
C ASP A 347 -17.54 13.22 -0.27
N TYR A 348 -17.21 12.10 -0.91
CA TYR A 348 -16.86 12.04 -2.34
C TYR A 348 -18.04 12.40 -3.27
N ARG A 349 -17.74 13.01 -4.42
CA ARG A 349 -18.73 13.21 -5.49
C ARG A 349 -19.36 11.87 -5.86
N LYS A 350 -20.70 11.82 -5.95
CA LYS A 350 -21.42 10.62 -6.41
C LYS A 350 -21.03 10.30 -7.86
N GLY A 351 -20.50 9.11 -8.12
CA GLY A 351 -19.88 8.72 -9.40
C GLY A 351 -18.49 9.33 -9.67
N GLY A 352 -17.90 9.98 -8.67
CA GLY A 352 -16.55 10.55 -8.66
C GLY A 352 -15.44 9.56 -8.28
N VAL A 353 -15.80 8.30 -8.02
CA VAL A 353 -14.94 7.22 -7.51
C VAL A 353 -14.95 6.08 -8.52
N ASP A 354 -13.77 5.62 -8.92
CA ASP A 354 -13.60 4.45 -9.79
C ASP A 354 -13.39 3.18 -8.94
N VAL A 355 -12.52 3.26 -7.93
CA VAL A 355 -12.30 2.19 -6.95
C VAL A 355 -12.11 2.77 -5.55
N VAL A 356 -12.28 1.94 -4.52
CA VAL A 356 -11.90 2.29 -3.14
C VAL A 356 -10.75 1.45 -2.62
N ALA A 357 -10.00 2.02 -1.68
CA ALA A 357 -8.94 1.35 -0.94
C ALA A 357 -8.88 1.85 0.52
N PRO A 358 -8.16 1.18 1.44
CA PRO A 358 -8.05 1.60 2.83
C PRO A 358 -7.50 3.03 2.95
N GLY A 359 -8.21 3.88 3.68
CA GLY A 359 -7.91 5.31 3.82
C GLY A 359 -8.28 5.93 5.17
N ILE A 360 -8.74 5.12 6.15
CA ILE A 360 -8.98 5.55 7.54
C ILE A 360 -8.25 4.60 8.49
N ASN A 361 -7.54 5.13 9.48
CA ASN A 361 -6.77 4.38 10.48
C ASN A 361 -5.78 3.37 9.83
N VAL A 362 -5.13 3.79 8.75
CA VAL A 362 -4.13 3.01 8.01
C VAL A 362 -2.77 3.17 8.68
N THR A 363 -2.06 2.07 8.86
CA THR A 363 -0.70 2.02 9.44
C THR A 363 0.35 1.99 8.34
N SER A 364 1.37 2.85 8.42
CA SER A 364 2.52 2.90 7.51
C SER A 364 3.78 3.41 8.22
N LEU A 365 4.87 3.65 7.49
CA LEU A 365 6.12 4.19 8.01
C LEU A 365 5.98 5.65 8.47
N GLY A 366 6.62 5.99 9.59
CA GLY A 366 6.90 7.37 10.00
C GLY A 366 8.34 7.79 9.67
N ILE A 367 8.57 9.09 9.50
CA ILE A 367 9.87 9.68 9.07
C ILE A 367 11.05 9.47 10.04
N THR A 368 10.84 8.87 11.21
CA THR A 368 11.94 8.51 12.12
C THR A 368 12.38 7.04 11.97
N GLY A 369 11.70 6.23 11.14
CA GLY A 369 11.97 4.80 10.97
C GLY A 369 11.63 3.91 12.16
N THR A 370 11.29 4.49 13.31
CA THR A 370 11.04 3.82 14.59
C THR A 370 9.55 3.79 14.90
N GLY A 371 8.92 2.62 14.76
CA GLY A 371 7.46 2.50 14.90
C GLY A 371 6.70 3.00 13.67
N SER A 372 5.36 2.96 13.75
CA SER A 372 4.49 3.25 12.60
C SER A 372 3.71 4.56 12.77
N LEU A 373 3.37 5.21 11.66
CA LEU A 373 2.37 6.26 11.59
C LEU A 373 1.00 5.62 11.32
N THR A 374 0.00 5.91 12.13
CA THR A 374 -1.40 5.52 11.88
C THR A 374 -2.22 6.77 11.54
N GLY A 375 -2.82 6.80 10.34
CA GLY A 375 -3.42 8.00 9.78
C GLY A 375 -4.68 7.76 8.94
N SER A 376 -5.32 8.86 8.53
CA SER A 376 -6.54 8.86 7.72
C SER A 376 -6.48 9.96 6.66
N GLY A 377 -6.93 9.66 5.44
CA GLY A 377 -6.86 10.54 4.27
C GLY A 377 -6.81 9.75 2.95
N THR A 378 -7.28 10.36 1.87
CA THR A 378 -7.38 9.70 0.55
C THR A 378 -6.03 9.32 -0.06
N HIS A 379 -4.94 10.01 0.32
CA HIS A 379 -3.59 9.71 -0.17
C HIS A 379 -3.07 8.32 0.26
N TYR A 380 -3.51 7.77 1.41
CA TYR A 380 -3.19 6.38 1.79
C TYR A 380 -3.86 5.38 0.83
N ALA A 381 -5.11 5.65 0.45
CA ALA A 381 -5.84 4.84 -0.51
C ALA A 381 -5.21 4.90 -1.91
N VAL A 382 -4.79 6.11 -2.35
CA VAL A 382 -3.99 6.30 -3.58
C VAL A 382 -2.71 5.46 -3.55
N ALA A 383 -1.98 5.41 -2.42
CA ALA A 383 -0.78 4.59 -2.32
C ALA A 383 -1.06 3.08 -2.48
N PHE A 384 -2.12 2.56 -1.87
CA PHE A 384 -2.53 1.17 -2.06
C PHE A 384 -2.90 0.85 -3.51
N VAL A 385 -3.62 1.75 -4.20
CA VAL A 385 -3.97 1.56 -5.62
C VAL A 385 -2.75 1.70 -6.53
N ALA A 386 -1.80 2.60 -6.23
CA ALA A 386 -0.54 2.72 -6.98
C ALA A 386 0.33 1.46 -6.83
N GLY A 387 0.38 0.86 -5.64
CA GLY A 387 0.98 -0.46 -5.44
C GLY A 387 0.28 -1.55 -6.25
N ALA A 388 -1.06 -1.61 -6.21
CA ALA A 388 -1.82 -2.58 -7.01
C ALA A 388 -1.63 -2.38 -8.53
N ALA A 389 -1.48 -1.14 -9.01
CA ALA A 389 -1.14 -0.84 -10.40
C ALA A 389 0.27 -1.32 -10.76
N ALA A 390 1.27 -1.16 -9.88
CA ALA A 390 2.61 -1.71 -10.06
C ALA A 390 2.60 -3.25 -10.13
N LEU A 391 1.80 -3.92 -9.28
CA LEU A 391 1.61 -5.37 -9.38
C LEU A 391 1.07 -5.78 -10.75
N VAL A 392 0.03 -5.10 -11.26
CA VAL A 392 -0.57 -5.37 -12.57
C VAL A 392 0.43 -5.13 -13.71
N ARG A 393 1.14 -4.00 -13.73
CA ARG A 393 2.12 -3.69 -14.80
C ARG A 393 3.33 -4.62 -14.81
N SER A 394 3.69 -5.18 -13.65
CA SER A 394 4.77 -6.18 -13.53
C SER A 394 4.31 -7.57 -13.97
N ALA A 395 3.04 -7.93 -13.75
CA ALA A 395 2.44 -9.19 -14.23
C ALA A 395 2.10 -9.17 -15.73
N TYR A 396 1.67 -8.02 -16.26
CA TYR A 396 1.17 -7.82 -17.62
C TYR A 396 1.80 -6.57 -18.26
N PRO A 397 3.10 -6.62 -18.62
CA PRO A 397 3.86 -5.45 -19.10
C PRO A 397 3.36 -4.88 -20.44
N GLU A 398 2.61 -5.65 -21.22
CA GLU A 398 1.98 -5.24 -22.48
C GLU A 398 0.68 -4.43 -22.32
N LEU A 399 0.09 -4.36 -21.12
CA LEU A 399 -1.14 -3.58 -20.90
C LEU A 399 -0.84 -2.08 -20.87
N THR A 400 -1.62 -1.35 -21.67
CA THR A 400 -1.67 0.12 -21.63
C THR A 400 -2.21 0.61 -20.28
N ALA A 401 -1.92 1.86 -19.92
CA ALA A 401 -2.40 2.49 -18.70
C ALA A 401 -3.94 2.44 -18.56
N GLN A 402 -4.68 2.53 -19.68
CA GLN A 402 -6.14 2.35 -19.67
C GLN A 402 -6.54 0.90 -19.33
N GLN A 403 -5.85 -0.10 -19.87
CA GLN A 403 -6.14 -1.51 -19.57
C GLN A 403 -5.78 -1.83 -18.12
N VAL A 404 -4.68 -1.28 -17.58
CA VAL A 404 -4.31 -1.42 -16.16
C VAL A 404 -5.43 -0.88 -15.24
N VAL A 405 -6.01 0.28 -15.56
CA VAL A 405 -7.15 0.84 -14.80
C VAL A 405 -8.39 -0.05 -14.95
N HIS A 406 -8.80 -0.40 -16.18
CA HIS A 406 -9.92 -1.33 -16.43
C HIS A 406 -9.75 -2.65 -15.69
N ARG A 407 -8.53 -3.18 -15.61
CA ARG A 407 -8.21 -4.43 -14.92
C ARG A 407 -8.34 -4.31 -13.41
N LEU A 408 -7.92 -3.19 -12.81
CA LEU A 408 -8.16 -2.90 -11.39
C LEU A 408 -9.66 -2.75 -11.08
N GLU A 409 -10.42 -2.14 -11.97
CA GLU A 409 -11.88 -1.99 -11.90
C GLU A 409 -12.59 -3.35 -12.01
N ALA A 410 -12.33 -4.12 -13.07
CA ALA A 410 -12.96 -5.41 -13.36
C ALA A 410 -12.55 -6.55 -12.39
N THR A 411 -11.57 -6.32 -11.52
CA THR A 411 -11.12 -7.26 -10.47
C THR A 411 -11.48 -6.82 -9.05
N ALA A 412 -12.05 -5.62 -8.88
CA ALA A 412 -12.45 -5.10 -7.57
C ALA A 412 -13.52 -5.98 -6.88
N GLY A 413 -13.39 -6.11 -5.56
CA GLY A 413 -14.40 -6.70 -4.70
C GLY A 413 -15.59 -5.76 -4.54
N LYS A 414 -16.75 -6.18 -5.05
CA LYS A 414 -17.98 -5.38 -5.02
C LYS A 414 -18.35 -4.92 -3.60
N MET A 415 -18.86 -3.69 -3.51
CA MET A 415 -19.27 -3.04 -2.25
C MET A 415 -20.72 -2.54 -2.35
N GLY A 416 -21.24 -1.94 -1.27
CA GLY A 416 -22.58 -1.33 -1.25
C GLY A 416 -23.70 -2.37 -1.49
N ASN A 417 -24.56 -2.11 -2.46
CA ASN A 417 -25.66 -2.99 -2.86
C ASN A 417 -25.28 -4.01 -3.96
N GLY A 418 -24.00 -4.07 -4.37
CA GLY A 418 -23.52 -4.95 -5.43
C GLY A 418 -23.76 -4.45 -6.87
N ALA A 419 -24.33 -3.26 -7.04
CA ALA A 419 -24.31 -2.54 -8.31
C ALA A 419 -22.85 -2.20 -8.71
N VAL A 420 -22.59 -2.14 -10.01
CA VAL A 420 -21.25 -1.87 -10.56
C VAL A 420 -21.40 -1.02 -11.83
N PRO A 421 -20.80 0.18 -11.90
CA PRO A 421 -20.23 0.93 -10.76
C PRO A 421 -21.33 1.36 -9.77
N ASP A 422 -21.03 1.27 -8.48
CA ASP A 422 -21.83 1.88 -7.41
C ASP A 422 -21.58 3.40 -7.32
N GLY A 423 -22.58 4.14 -6.84
CA GLY A 423 -22.52 5.60 -6.76
C GLY A 423 -21.52 6.17 -5.75
N SER A 424 -21.08 5.37 -4.77
CA SER A 424 -20.17 5.79 -3.69
C SER A 424 -18.86 5.02 -3.68
N PHE A 425 -18.88 3.74 -4.08
CA PHE A 425 -17.71 2.85 -4.07
C PHE A 425 -17.10 2.57 -5.46
N GLY A 426 -17.70 3.09 -6.54
CA GLY A 426 -17.28 2.78 -7.91
C GLY A 426 -17.41 1.28 -8.20
N TRP A 427 -16.40 0.68 -8.83
CA TRP A 427 -16.33 -0.76 -9.06
C TRP A 427 -16.16 -1.59 -7.78
N GLY A 428 -15.72 -0.96 -6.68
CA GLY A 428 -15.58 -1.58 -5.36
C GLY A 428 -14.18 -1.45 -4.78
N LEU A 429 -13.89 -2.29 -3.79
CA LEU A 429 -12.60 -2.33 -3.10
C LEU A 429 -11.55 -3.07 -3.96
N ILE A 430 -10.38 -2.47 -4.18
CA ILE A 430 -9.31 -3.14 -4.94
C ILE A 430 -8.94 -4.51 -4.36
N ASN A 431 -8.59 -5.45 -5.24
CA ASN A 431 -8.19 -6.80 -4.86
C ASN A 431 -6.85 -7.14 -5.55
N PRO A 432 -5.70 -6.93 -4.87
CA PRO A 432 -4.37 -7.16 -5.43
C PRO A 432 -4.15 -8.58 -5.99
N ALA A 433 -4.74 -9.60 -5.36
CA ALA A 433 -4.61 -10.98 -5.81
C ALA A 433 -5.41 -11.24 -7.10
N GLN A 434 -6.66 -10.77 -7.17
CA GLN A 434 -7.48 -10.91 -8.37
C GLN A 434 -6.96 -10.04 -9.52
N SER A 435 -6.38 -8.86 -9.25
CA SER A 435 -5.80 -8.01 -10.29
C SER A 435 -4.59 -8.65 -10.99
N VAL A 436 -3.89 -9.60 -10.35
CA VAL A 436 -2.81 -10.37 -11.00
C VAL A 436 -3.20 -11.79 -11.44
N THR A 437 -4.24 -12.41 -10.87
CA THR A 437 -4.61 -13.82 -11.19
C THR A 437 -5.80 -14.00 -12.14
N LYS A 438 -6.73 -13.04 -12.20
CA LYS A 438 -7.99 -13.22 -12.95
C LYS A 438 -7.76 -13.11 -14.46
N VAL A 439 -8.21 -14.09 -15.23
CA VAL A 439 -8.29 -13.98 -16.70
C VAL A 439 -9.49 -13.10 -17.06
N LEU A 440 -9.25 -12.03 -17.81
CA LEU A 440 -10.31 -11.19 -18.39
C LEU A 440 -10.46 -11.58 -19.88
N PRO A 441 -11.66 -12.01 -20.34
CA PRO A 441 -11.86 -12.47 -21.73
C PRO A 441 -11.48 -11.44 -22.81
N GLU A 442 -11.56 -10.15 -22.49
CA GLU A 442 -11.18 -9.02 -23.34
C GLU A 442 -9.66 -8.76 -23.43
N GLU A 443 -8.87 -9.32 -22.50
CA GLU A 443 -7.41 -9.27 -22.49
C GLU A 443 -6.78 -10.56 -23.05
N ALA A 444 -7.58 -11.63 -23.16
CA ALA A 444 -7.17 -12.83 -23.86
C ALA A 444 -6.94 -12.51 -25.34
N VAL A 445 -5.67 -12.43 -25.76
CA VAL A 445 -5.28 -12.28 -27.16
C VAL A 445 -6.05 -13.33 -27.98
N PRO A 446 -6.89 -12.93 -28.95
CA PRO A 446 -7.57 -13.89 -29.80
C PRO A 446 -6.51 -14.72 -30.49
N ALA A 447 -6.48 -16.03 -30.22
CA ALA A 447 -5.59 -16.93 -30.93
C ALA A 447 -5.84 -16.73 -32.43
N GLU A 448 -4.85 -16.24 -33.18
CA GLU A 448 -4.97 -16.13 -34.64
C GLU A 448 -5.24 -17.56 -35.14
N SER A 449 -6.49 -17.83 -35.51
CA SER A 449 -6.88 -19.15 -36.01
C SER A 449 -5.95 -19.50 -37.17
N ASP A 450 -5.30 -20.66 -37.17
CA ASP A 450 -4.24 -21.00 -38.13
C ASP A 450 -4.66 -20.76 -39.60
N SER A 451 -5.96 -20.87 -39.88
CA SER A 451 -6.67 -20.44 -41.09
C SER A 451 -6.26 -19.05 -41.63
N GLN A 452 -6.07 -18.05 -40.76
CA GLN A 452 -5.67 -16.68 -41.10
C GLN A 452 -4.19 -16.60 -41.48
N ALA A 453 -3.32 -17.25 -40.71
CA ALA A 453 -1.89 -17.32 -41.00
C ALA A 453 -1.62 -18.06 -42.31
N LEU A 454 -2.28 -19.21 -42.52
CA LEU A 454 -2.22 -19.98 -43.78
C LEU A 454 -2.76 -19.18 -44.97
N ASN A 455 -3.86 -18.43 -44.82
CA ASN A 455 -4.37 -17.58 -45.91
C ASN A 455 -3.41 -16.44 -46.27
N ARG A 456 -2.66 -15.86 -45.32
CA ARG A 456 -1.60 -14.87 -45.65
C ARG A 456 -0.45 -15.50 -46.44
N ILE A 457 -0.16 -16.79 -46.23
CA ILE A 457 0.89 -17.53 -46.96
C ILE A 457 0.43 -17.89 -48.39
N THR A 458 -0.86 -18.13 -48.63
CA THR A 458 -1.39 -18.55 -49.95
C THR A 458 -1.82 -17.41 -50.87
N SER A 459 -2.00 -16.19 -50.37
CA SER A 459 -2.68 -15.10 -51.09
C SER A 459 -1.78 -14.10 -51.85
N ASP A 460 -0.44 -14.27 -51.86
CA ASP A 460 0.48 -13.40 -52.60
C ASP A 460 1.34 -14.18 -53.63
N PRO A 461 0.94 -14.19 -54.92
CA PRO A 461 1.72 -14.79 -56.01
C PRO A 461 3.01 -14.05 -56.39
N GLY A 462 3.24 -12.84 -55.85
CA GLY A 462 4.34 -11.94 -56.20
C GLY A 462 5.54 -12.01 -55.25
N ALA A 463 5.32 -11.88 -53.94
CA ALA A 463 6.43 -11.74 -52.98
C ALA A 463 7.26 -13.01 -52.78
N GLY A 464 6.63 -14.20 -52.80
CA GLY A 464 7.25 -15.45 -52.38
C GLY A 464 8.51 -15.87 -53.16
N ARG A 465 8.63 -15.50 -54.44
CA ARG A 465 9.79 -15.85 -55.27
C ARG A 465 11.08 -15.10 -54.89
N SER A 466 10.97 -13.83 -54.51
CA SER A 466 12.13 -12.99 -54.20
C SER A 466 12.80 -13.43 -52.90
N THR A 467 12.02 -13.65 -51.85
CA THR A 467 12.52 -14.05 -50.52
C THR A 467 13.17 -15.44 -50.56
N LEU A 468 12.57 -16.39 -51.29
CA LEU A 468 13.14 -17.73 -51.45
C LEU A 468 14.51 -17.70 -52.15
N LEU A 469 14.67 -16.88 -53.19
CA LEU A 469 15.95 -16.70 -53.90
C LEU A 469 17.02 -16.06 -53.01
N ILE A 470 16.66 -15.11 -52.13
CA ILE A 470 17.57 -14.51 -51.16
C ILE A 470 18.06 -15.56 -50.14
N VAL A 471 17.15 -16.38 -49.59
CA VAL A 471 17.53 -17.45 -48.65
C VAL A 471 18.42 -18.51 -49.32
N VAL A 472 18.05 -18.97 -50.54
CA VAL A 472 18.85 -19.96 -51.29
C VAL A 472 20.24 -19.42 -51.65
N THR A 473 20.35 -18.15 -52.07
CA THR A 473 21.67 -17.56 -52.37
C THR A 473 22.52 -17.37 -51.12
N LEU A 474 21.97 -16.95 -49.99
CA LEU A 474 22.70 -16.87 -48.72
C LEU A 474 23.20 -18.25 -48.23
N VAL A 475 22.36 -19.28 -48.33
CA VAL A 475 22.75 -20.67 -47.98
C VAL A 475 23.86 -21.19 -48.92
N ALA A 476 23.76 -20.93 -50.22
CA ALA A 476 24.81 -21.29 -51.18
C ALA A 476 26.15 -20.56 -50.89
N LEU A 477 26.09 -19.29 -50.49
CA LEU A 477 27.26 -18.49 -50.14
C LEU A 477 27.93 -19.00 -48.86
N ALA A 478 27.15 -19.36 -47.83
CA ALA A 478 27.65 -20.01 -46.62
C ALA A 478 28.29 -21.37 -46.91
N ALA A 479 27.67 -22.20 -47.77
CA ALA A 479 28.22 -23.47 -48.21
C ALA A 479 29.55 -23.30 -48.98
N ALA A 480 29.66 -22.29 -49.85
CA ALA A 480 30.90 -21.97 -50.56
C ALA A 480 32.03 -21.53 -49.61
N VAL A 481 31.74 -20.72 -48.59
CA VAL A 481 32.71 -20.33 -47.55
C VAL A 481 33.19 -21.55 -46.76
N LEU A 482 32.29 -22.45 -46.36
CA LEU A 482 32.64 -23.70 -45.69
C LEU A 482 33.47 -24.64 -46.59
N LEU A 483 33.19 -24.69 -47.89
CA LEU A 483 33.97 -25.45 -48.86
C LEU A 483 35.40 -24.89 -49.00
N VAL A 484 35.57 -23.57 -49.10
CA VAL A 484 36.89 -22.92 -49.11
C VAL A 484 37.64 -23.17 -47.81
N PHE A 485 36.95 -23.19 -46.66
CA PHE A 485 37.56 -23.51 -45.36
C PHE A 485 38.00 -24.98 -45.26
N ARG A 486 37.19 -25.92 -45.77
CA ARG A 486 37.53 -27.34 -45.95
C ARG A 486 38.76 -27.51 -46.84
N ILE A 487 38.79 -26.86 -47.99
CA ILE A 487 39.92 -26.91 -48.95
C ILE A 487 41.18 -26.33 -48.32
N ARG A 488 41.10 -25.19 -47.62
CA ARG A 488 42.25 -24.63 -46.85
C ARG A 488 42.74 -25.57 -45.75
N LYS A 489 41.87 -26.34 -45.09
CA LYS A 489 42.27 -27.36 -44.11
C LYS A 489 42.93 -28.58 -44.77
N LEU A 490 42.52 -28.97 -45.97
CA LEU A 490 43.14 -30.07 -46.73
C LEU A 490 44.47 -29.67 -47.39
N LEU A 491 44.64 -28.41 -47.78
CA LEU A 491 45.89 -27.87 -48.33
C LEU A 491 46.94 -27.53 -47.25
N ARG A 492 46.52 -27.41 -45.98
CA ARG A 492 47.44 -27.44 -44.84
C ARG A 492 47.74 -28.90 -44.47
N GLY A 493 48.64 -29.51 -45.24
CA GLY A 493 49.15 -30.84 -44.93
C GLY A 493 49.89 -30.85 -43.59
N GLU A 494 49.37 -31.60 -42.63
CA GLU A 494 50.08 -31.91 -41.39
C GLU A 494 51.28 -32.80 -41.73
N ALA A 495 52.49 -32.43 -41.30
CA ALA A 495 53.67 -33.27 -41.53
C ALA A 495 53.66 -34.48 -40.57
N PRO A 496 54.00 -35.70 -41.03
CA PRO A 496 53.96 -36.89 -40.16
C PRO A 496 55.01 -36.85 -39.04
N ALA A 497 54.65 -37.38 -37.87
CA ALA A 497 55.62 -37.81 -36.88
C ALA A 497 55.89 -39.31 -37.08
N GLU A 498 57.16 -39.71 -37.17
CA GLU A 498 57.59 -41.12 -37.16
C GLU A 498 58.23 -41.51 -35.82
N PRO A 499 58.08 -42.78 -35.37
CA PRO A 499 58.56 -43.24 -34.06
C PRO A 499 59.89 -44.01 -34.14
N ALA A 500 60.54 -44.20 -32.98
CA ALA A 500 61.57 -45.22 -32.81
C ALA A 500 61.51 -45.82 -31.39
N THR A 501 61.37 -47.15 -31.31
CA THR A 501 61.39 -47.95 -30.08
C THR A 501 62.55 -48.94 -30.11
N THR A 502 63.36 -48.99 -29.04
CA THR A 502 64.26 -50.13 -28.76
C THR A 502 64.51 -50.30 -27.26
N GLU A 503 64.11 -51.46 -26.76
CA GLU A 503 64.56 -52.16 -25.53
C GLU A 503 65.52 -53.30 -25.97
N PRO A 504 66.09 -54.18 -25.12
CA PRO A 504 66.34 -54.20 -23.65
C PRO A 504 67.85 -54.55 -23.39
N PRO A 505 68.34 -55.27 -22.33
CA PRO A 505 67.76 -55.68 -21.03
C PRO A 505 68.67 -55.57 -19.76
N ALA A 506 68.04 -55.90 -18.60
CA ALA A 506 68.58 -56.63 -17.42
C ALA A 506 69.30 -55.90 -16.26
N GLY A 507 68.94 -56.30 -15.03
CA GLY A 507 69.58 -55.96 -13.74
C GLY A 507 68.59 -55.97 -12.55
N ASP A 508 68.74 -56.91 -11.61
CA ASP A 508 67.88 -57.06 -10.42
C ASP A 508 68.27 -56.14 -9.24
N ASP A 509 67.33 -55.82 -8.32
CA ASP A 509 67.41 -56.24 -6.89
C ASP A 509 66.16 -55.87 -6.04
N THR A 510 66.08 -56.35 -4.78
CA THR A 510 64.84 -56.46 -3.96
C THR A 510 64.58 -55.40 -2.84
N PRO A 511 63.32 -55.24 -2.35
CA PRO A 511 62.88 -54.22 -1.34
C PRO A 511 62.71 -54.82 0.10
N PRO A 512 62.00 -54.24 1.13
CA PRO A 512 61.27 -52.96 1.37
C PRO A 512 61.75 -52.27 2.71
N PRO A 513 60.96 -51.72 3.70
CA PRO A 513 59.61 -51.10 3.79
C PRO A 513 59.45 -49.77 4.64
N ALA A 514 58.31 -49.09 4.45
CA ALA A 514 57.41 -48.36 5.41
C ALA A 514 57.90 -47.46 6.59
N THR A 515 57.23 -46.28 6.80
CA THR A 515 56.46 -45.88 8.05
C THR A 515 55.80 -44.47 7.97
N ARG A 516 55.13 -44.03 9.06
CA ARG A 516 54.25 -42.83 9.32
C ARG A 516 54.66 -42.22 10.72
N PRO A 517 54.00 -41.24 11.42
CA PRO A 517 53.18 -40.05 11.12
C PRO A 517 53.77 -38.68 11.68
N PRO A 518 53.17 -37.87 12.63
CA PRO A 518 52.38 -36.64 12.33
C PRO A 518 52.71 -35.28 13.04
N ALA A 519 51.90 -34.27 12.67
CA ALA A 519 51.66 -32.87 13.09
C ALA A 519 51.66 -32.39 14.57
N VAL A 520 51.77 -31.04 14.75
CA VAL A 520 51.43 -30.23 15.96
C VAL A 520 50.83 -28.84 15.56
N LYS A 521 50.07 -28.18 16.47
CA LYS A 521 49.47 -26.80 16.45
C LYS A 521 49.65 -26.18 17.88
N PRO A 522 49.67 -24.84 18.16
CA PRO A 522 48.45 -23.98 18.11
C PRO A 522 48.57 -22.39 18.10
N ALA A 523 47.42 -21.72 17.91
CA ALA A 523 46.87 -20.49 18.56
C ALA A 523 47.48 -19.03 18.54
N ALA A 524 46.53 -18.06 18.51
CA ALA A 524 46.46 -16.72 19.17
C ALA A 524 46.78 -15.38 18.43
N ASN A 525 45.95 -14.36 18.77
CA ASN A 525 45.97 -12.90 18.44
C ASN A 525 46.15 -12.10 19.79
N PRO A 526 46.13 -10.73 19.93
CA PRO A 526 45.76 -9.64 19.01
C PRO A 526 46.78 -8.44 18.92
N PRO A 527 46.51 -7.12 19.20
CA PRO A 527 46.91 -6.04 18.28
C PRO A 527 47.86 -4.96 18.85
N VAL A 528 48.24 -3.96 18.03
CA VAL A 528 49.07 -2.80 18.42
C VAL A 528 48.38 -1.46 18.09
N THR A 529 48.62 -0.41 18.88
CA THR A 529 47.94 0.89 18.84
C THR A 529 48.87 2.09 18.57
N ARG A 530 48.30 3.13 17.94
CA ARG A 530 48.59 4.59 18.01
C ARG A 530 49.90 5.09 18.63
N ASP A 531 50.53 6.05 17.95
CA ASP A 531 51.33 7.14 18.57
C ASP A 531 50.87 8.53 18.04
N THR A 532 51.59 9.62 18.34
CA THR A 532 50.96 10.93 18.61
C THR A 532 51.70 12.20 18.12
N THR A 533 50.95 13.01 17.34
CA THR A 533 50.95 14.50 17.32
C THR A 533 52.28 15.24 16.97
N PRO A 534 52.42 16.58 17.16
CA PRO A 534 51.96 17.57 16.16
C PRO A 534 52.97 18.68 15.78
N LEU A 535 52.74 19.41 14.66
CA LEU A 535 53.43 20.69 14.36
C LEU A 535 52.54 21.75 13.67
N THR A 536 52.81 23.02 13.97
CA THR A 536 52.27 24.30 13.44
C THR A 536 53.01 25.46 14.18
N PRO A 537 52.92 26.77 13.81
CA PRO A 537 52.13 27.43 12.75
C PRO A 537 52.89 28.46 11.87
N GLY A 538 52.21 29.01 10.86
CA GLY A 538 52.21 30.49 10.65
C GLY A 538 52.71 31.08 9.31
N VAL A 539 51.78 31.63 8.52
CA VAL A 539 52.00 32.73 7.55
C VAL A 539 50.77 33.69 7.62
N LYS A 540 50.95 35.00 7.36
CA LYS A 540 49.90 36.04 7.46
C LYS A 540 49.19 36.35 6.11
N PRO A 541 47.95 36.86 6.11
CA PRO A 541 47.19 37.20 4.90
C PRO A 541 47.22 38.71 4.53
N GLY A 542 46.87 39.01 3.26
CA GLY A 542 46.47 40.34 2.78
C GLY A 542 46.80 40.57 1.29
N PRO A 543 46.28 41.64 0.64
CA PRO A 543 45.31 42.63 1.11
C PRO A 543 43.94 42.57 0.35
N LYS A 544 43.02 43.47 0.69
CA LYS A 544 41.73 43.65 -0.02
C LYS A 544 41.90 44.32 -1.39
N VAL A 545 40.99 44.01 -2.31
CA VAL A 545 40.56 44.91 -3.39
C VAL A 545 39.09 45.27 -3.14
N THR A 546 38.72 46.52 -3.41
CA THR A 546 37.36 47.10 -3.20
C THR A 546 36.99 47.91 -4.45
N VAL A 547 35.85 48.64 -4.42
CA VAL A 547 35.39 49.66 -5.39
C VAL A 547 34.59 49.10 -6.59
N PRO A 548 33.41 49.68 -6.97
CA PRO A 548 32.48 50.51 -6.20
C PRO A 548 31.01 50.04 -6.25
N ALA A 549 30.13 50.73 -5.51
CA ALA A 549 28.69 50.80 -5.78
C ALA A 549 28.19 52.24 -5.59
N ALA A 550 27.51 52.81 -6.59
CA ALA A 550 26.76 54.09 -6.54
C ALA A 550 26.07 54.34 -7.90
N PRO A 551 25.07 55.25 -8.00
CA PRO A 551 24.34 55.93 -6.93
C PRO A 551 22.85 55.54 -6.86
N ALA A 552 22.17 55.95 -5.80
CA ALA A 552 20.71 56.05 -5.79
C ALA A 552 20.26 57.41 -6.34
N ALA A 553 19.04 57.48 -6.87
CA ALA A 553 18.29 58.72 -7.04
C ALA A 553 17.07 58.68 -6.10
N ALA A 554 16.75 59.79 -5.46
CA ALA A 554 15.63 59.92 -4.55
C ALA A 554 14.92 61.27 -4.79
N GLU A 555 13.61 61.22 -4.92
CA GLU A 555 12.73 62.39 -4.81
C GLU A 555 11.39 61.95 -4.19
N THR A 556 10.65 62.91 -3.62
CA THR A 556 9.85 62.64 -2.40
C THR A 556 8.36 63.12 -2.57
N PRO A 557 7.52 63.36 -1.53
CA PRO A 557 6.30 62.54 -1.37
C PRO A 557 4.95 63.25 -1.56
N ALA A 558 3.94 62.48 -1.98
CA ALA A 558 2.49 62.72 -1.80
C ALA A 558 1.73 61.42 -2.17
N SER A 559 0.53 61.08 -1.70
CA SER A 559 -0.26 61.54 -0.54
C SER A 559 -1.44 60.57 -0.33
N THR A 560 -1.87 60.32 0.91
CA THR A 560 -3.05 59.49 1.20
C THR A 560 -4.34 60.12 0.68
N PRO A 561 -5.32 59.31 0.25
CA PRO A 561 -6.68 59.54 0.75
C PRO A 561 -7.47 58.28 1.14
N GLU A 562 -8.03 58.34 2.35
CA GLU A 562 -9.44 58.10 2.70
C GLU A 562 -10.29 57.02 1.97
N ALA A 563 -10.97 56.19 2.77
CA ALA A 563 -11.99 55.24 2.32
C ALA A 563 -13.41 55.67 2.73
N PRO A 564 -14.39 55.63 1.81
CA PRO A 564 -15.81 55.61 2.14
C PRO A 564 -16.53 54.41 1.44
N PRO A 565 -17.87 54.25 1.51
CA PRO A 565 -18.48 53.61 2.67
C PRO A 565 -19.47 52.47 2.33
N ASN A 566 -19.95 51.82 3.38
CA ASN A 566 -20.86 50.68 3.34
C ASN A 566 -22.32 51.10 3.00
N PRO A 567 -23.02 50.52 2.00
CA PRO A 567 -24.43 50.78 1.74
C PRO A 567 -25.36 49.85 2.54
N LYS A 568 -26.27 50.43 3.35
CA LYS A 568 -27.45 49.76 3.92
C LYS A 568 -28.73 50.24 3.24
N ALA A 569 -29.42 49.35 2.52
CA ALA A 569 -30.88 49.39 2.25
C ALA A 569 -31.27 48.16 1.40
N SER A 570 -32.48 47.59 1.41
CA SER A 570 -33.53 47.28 2.40
C SER A 570 -34.87 47.04 1.63
N VAL A 571 -35.87 46.40 2.26
CA VAL A 571 -37.25 46.18 1.75
C VAL A 571 -37.38 45.09 0.65
N GLY A 572 -38.43 44.24 0.70
CA GLY A 572 -38.66 43.23 -0.37
C GLY A 572 -39.71 42.11 -0.23
N ALA A 573 -40.72 42.21 0.64
CA ALA A 573 -42.01 41.45 0.65
C ALA A 573 -42.11 39.96 0.17
N LYS A 574 -42.40 39.07 1.15
CA LYS A 574 -43.58 38.15 1.25
C LYS A 574 -44.10 37.31 0.05
N SER A 575 -44.57 36.10 0.42
CA SER A 575 -45.58 35.20 -0.22
C SER A 575 -45.01 34.01 -1.02
N ALA A 576 -45.60 32.80 -1.01
CA ALA A 576 -46.54 32.17 -0.05
C ALA A 576 -46.56 30.64 -0.27
N GLN A 577 -46.92 29.85 0.74
CA GLN A 577 -47.46 28.49 0.54
C GLN A 577 -48.93 28.57 0.09
N PRO A 578 -49.48 27.48 -0.46
CA PRO A 578 -50.35 26.65 0.38
C PRO A 578 -49.86 25.20 0.51
N SER A 579 -50.53 24.44 1.38
CA SER A 579 -50.36 23.01 1.59
C SER A 579 -51.58 22.26 1.06
N GLU A 580 -51.39 21.05 0.57
CA GLU A 580 -52.03 19.82 1.09
C GLU A 580 -50.98 18.70 1.10
#